data_AF-A0A978SF89-F1
#
_entry.id   AF-A0A978SF89-F1
#
_cell.length_a   1.000
_cell.length_b   1.000
_cell.length_c   1.000
_cell.angle_alpha   90.00
_cell.angle_beta   90.00
_cell.angle_gamma   90.00
#
_symmetry.space_group_name_H-M   'P 1'
#
loop_
_entity.id
_entity.type
_entity.pdbx_description
1 polymer ?
#
loop_
_entity_poly.entity_id
_entity_poly.type
_entity_poly.pdbx_seq_one_letter_code
_entity_poly.pdbx_strand_id
1 'polypeptide(L)'
;MGLNYRIGGYQSGTRPENAKSHQIGRLQPEKLPHRVDLRKFMTNVEEQVGNSCVANAFVGAYEYLAKREQGESGDVSRLFVYYNSRVRHDSQHQDSGTAMYCAIESLIEHGACCEELWPNDESMIFDEPDESSYENAANFTITEAEFIETNLDVWRHTLAEGYPIAFALNLFESFNYATENRGRISLPKKSENVRETHAWHAMLCVGYSDKDRMFTVRNSWGQNWGDRGYCYIPYDYVMHQEYNGHDSWIIKSVNELNFTTELWEEDESSFNDENSLLLYDFYLTTTDPEGFAEALDQLCLEYVEGEEEYYFDYDYEETDEESTHLTILNFDLTIEDATEFLENLDALCEEYAVDSDYDYTFDGMSQESETEEEYKESEEEEYEEVEEEFEEGEETEEEYEEEEESDY
;
A
#
# COMPACT_ATOMS: atom_id res chain seq x y z
N MET A 1 10.77 -26.60 -3.25
CA MET A 1 9.37 -27.06 -3.05
C MET A 1 8.54 -26.28 -4.03
N GLY A 2 7.71 -26.91 -4.86
CA GLY A 2 6.94 -26.17 -5.87
C GLY A 2 6.01 -25.17 -5.19
N LEU A 3 6.08 -23.91 -5.60
CA LEU A 3 5.12 -22.86 -5.26
C LEU A 3 3.74 -23.36 -5.72
N ASN A 4 2.95 -23.88 -4.80
CA ASN A 4 1.56 -24.21 -5.07
C ASN A 4 0.82 -22.88 -5.11
N TYR A 5 0.52 -22.41 -6.33
CA TYR A 5 -0.40 -21.32 -6.57
C TYR A 5 -1.68 -21.56 -5.76
N ARG A 6 -1.88 -20.80 -4.68
CA ARG A 6 -3.20 -20.68 -4.06
C ARG A 6 -3.99 -19.76 -4.96
N ILE A 7 -4.83 -20.38 -5.80
CA ILE A 7 -5.58 -19.68 -6.83
C ILE A 7 -6.59 -18.75 -6.15
N GLY A 8 -6.66 -17.52 -6.61
CA GLY A 8 -7.66 -16.55 -6.17
C GLY A 8 -9.07 -16.99 -6.59
N GLY A 9 -10.02 -16.92 -5.67
CA GLY A 9 -11.42 -17.32 -5.86
C GLY A 9 -12.38 -16.16 -6.08
N TYR A 10 -11.87 -14.97 -6.38
CA TYR A 10 -12.74 -13.84 -6.71
C TYR A 10 -13.27 -13.99 -8.13
N GLN A 11 -14.58 -13.85 -8.28
CA GLN A 11 -15.25 -13.70 -9.56
C GLN A 11 -15.74 -12.26 -9.71
N SER A 12 -15.44 -11.63 -10.84
CA SER A 12 -15.88 -10.27 -11.13
C SER A 12 -17.41 -10.18 -11.06
N GLY A 13 -17.89 -9.36 -10.13
CA GLY A 13 -19.30 -9.06 -9.94
C GLY A 13 -19.72 -7.77 -10.62
N THR A 14 -21.04 -7.57 -10.74
CA THR A 14 -21.58 -6.25 -11.09
C THR A 14 -22.10 -5.59 -9.81
N ARG A 15 -21.62 -4.38 -9.52
CA ARG A 15 -22.18 -3.55 -8.46
C ARG A 15 -23.68 -3.33 -8.71
N PRO A 16 -24.58 -3.64 -7.76
CA PRO A 16 -26.00 -3.37 -7.90
C PRO A 16 -26.28 -1.87 -8.05
N GLU A 17 -27.26 -1.51 -8.88
CA GLU A 17 -27.63 -0.10 -9.10
C GLU A 17 -28.08 0.62 -7.81
N ASN A 18 -28.63 -0.12 -6.85
CA ASN A 18 -29.09 0.39 -5.56
C ASN A 18 -28.02 0.32 -4.46
N ALA A 19 -26.80 -0.14 -4.76
CA ALA A 19 -25.74 -0.20 -3.77
C ALA A 19 -25.34 1.21 -3.32
N LYS A 20 -25.40 1.44 -2.01
CA LYS A 20 -25.00 2.71 -1.41
C LYS A 20 -23.50 2.91 -1.59
N SER A 21 -23.10 4.02 -2.21
CA SER A 21 -21.69 4.44 -2.16
C SER A 21 -21.39 4.94 -0.75
N HIS A 22 -20.23 4.57 -0.22
CA HIS A 22 -19.68 5.26 0.93
C HIS A 22 -19.44 6.73 0.56
N GLN A 23 -19.66 7.61 1.53
CA GLN A 23 -19.45 9.04 1.39
C GLN A 23 -18.52 9.44 2.52
N ILE A 24 -17.36 10.00 2.16
CA ILE A 24 -16.37 10.46 3.13
C ILE A 24 -17.06 11.39 4.15
N GLY A 25 -17.05 11.00 5.43
CA GLY A 25 -17.75 11.68 6.50
C GLY A 25 -16.82 12.24 7.57
N ARG A 26 -17.18 13.42 8.12
CA ARG A 26 -16.59 14.10 9.30
C ARG A 26 -15.12 14.54 9.27
N LEU A 27 -14.19 13.81 8.66
CA LEU A 27 -12.77 14.15 8.63
C LEU A 27 -12.43 14.86 7.31
N GLN A 28 -11.59 15.89 7.37
CA GLN A 28 -11.02 16.55 6.19
C GLN A 28 -9.68 15.87 5.87
N PRO A 29 -9.22 15.84 4.60
CA PRO A 29 -7.95 15.20 4.22
C PRO A 29 -6.76 15.64 5.08
N GLU A 30 -6.67 16.93 5.38
CA GLU A 30 -5.62 17.56 6.21
C GLU A 30 -5.65 17.15 7.70
N LYS A 31 -6.68 16.40 8.13
CA LYS A 31 -6.88 15.96 9.52
C LYS A 31 -6.85 14.45 9.67
N LEU A 32 -6.58 13.71 8.60
CA LEU A 32 -6.39 12.28 8.71
C LEU A 32 -5.10 12.01 9.49
N PRO A 33 -5.09 10.98 10.36
CA PRO A 33 -3.84 10.50 10.92
C PRO A 33 -2.93 10.00 9.79
N HIS A 34 -1.62 10.17 9.94
CA HIS A 34 -0.65 9.65 8.97
C HIS A 34 -0.59 8.12 8.95
N ARG A 35 -1.09 7.48 10.01
CA ARG A 35 -1.11 6.02 10.15
C ARG A 35 -2.37 5.54 10.85
N VAL A 36 -2.95 4.45 10.34
CA VAL A 36 -4.07 3.73 10.94
C VAL A 36 -3.76 2.24 10.96
N ASP A 37 -3.96 1.61 12.11
CA ASP A 37 -3.83 0.17 12.28
C ASP A 37 -5.04 -0.44 13.01
N LEU A 38 -5.85 -1.23 12.29
CA LEU A 38 -7.03 -1.91 12.84
C LEU A 38 -6.71 -3.32 13.40
N ARG A 39 -5.48 -3.83 13.26
CA ARG A 39 -5.09 -5.22 13.59
C ARG A 39 -5.36 -5.60 15.03
N LYS A 40 -5.25 -4.66 15.98
CA LYS A 40 -5.55 -4.92 17.41
C LYS A 40 -6.98 -5.42 17.66
N PHE A 41 -7.89 -5.13 16.74
CA PHE A 41 -9.29 -5.56 16.79
C PHE A 41 -9.61 -6.71 15.84
N MET A 42 -8.64 -7.19 15.08
CA MET A 42 -8.79 -8.36 14.23
C MET A 42 -8.67 -9.65 15.07
N THR A 43 -9.29 -10.73 14.59
CA THR A 43 -9.06 -12.11 15.06
C THR A 43 -7.73 -12.64 14.52
N ASN A 44 -7.35 -13.87 14.85
CA ASN A 44 -6.16 -14.49 14.26
C ASN A 44 -6.37 -14.68 12.74
N VAL A 45 -5.29 -14.67 11.96
CA VAL A 45 -5.39 -14.91 10.51
C VAL A 45 -5.73 -16.35 10.24
N GLU A 46 -6.72 -16.51 9.36
CA GLU A 46 -7.36 -17.75 9.02
C GLU A 46 -6.73 -18.42 7.78
N GLU A 47 -6.88 -19.74 7.68
CA GLU A 47 -6.45 -20.54 6.53
C GLU A 47 -7.66 -20.86 5.64
N GLN A 48 -7.73 -20.31 4.43
CA GLN A 48 -8.83 -20.58 3.51
C GLN A 48 -8.81 -22.02 3.01
N VAL A 49 -10.01 -22.53 2.72
CA VAL A 49 -10.22 -23.82 2.06
C VAL A 49 -10.92 -23.59 0.73
N GLY A 50 -10.47 -24.27 -0.33
CA GLY A 50 -10.93 -24.04 -1.69
C GLY A 50 -10.76 -22.59 -2.16
N ASN A 51 -11.58 -22.18 -3.11
CA ASN A 51 -11.57 -20.82 -3.69
C ASN A 51 -12.43 -19.84 -2.88
N SER A 52 -12.32 -19.85 -1.54
CA SER A 52 -13.21 -19.13 -0.62
C SER A 52 -12.72 -17.75 -0.17
N CYS A 53 -11.77 -17.13 -0.87
CA CYS A 53 -11.14 -15.86 -0.45
C CYS A 53 -12.14 -14.73 -0.15
N VAL A 54 -13.19 -14.59 -0.97
CA VAL A 54 -14.25 -13.60 -0.76
C VAL A 54 -14.95 -13.81 0.58
N ALA A 55 -15.31 -15.05 0.91
CA ALA A 55 -15.93 -15.37 2.19
C ALA A 55 -14.99 -15.09 3.37
N ASN A 56 -13.69 -15.37 3.22
CA ASN A 56 -12.69 -15.09 4.26
C ASN A 56 -12.53 -13.57 4.51
N ALA A 57 -12.50 -12.75 3.45
CA ALA A 57 -12.40 -11.30 3.58
C ALA A 57 -13.60 -10.73 4.36
N PHE A 58 -14.83 -11.14 4.01
CA PHE A 58 -16.03 -10.66 4.70
C PHE A 58 -16.20 -11.24 6.11
N VAL A 59 -15.83 -12.50 6.34
CA VAL A 59 -15.82 -13.07 7.70
C VAL A 59 -14.82 -12.33 8.58
N GLY A 60 -13.63 -12.01 8.09
CA GLY A 60 -12.67 -11.18 8.84
C GLY A 60 -13.22 -9.80 9.19
N ALA A 61 -13.93 -9.15 8.25
CA ALA A 61 -14.61 -7.88 8.52
C ALA A 61 -15.73 -8.04 9.55
N TYR A 62 -16.48 -9.14 9.50
CA TYR A 62 -17.57 -9.43 10.41
C TYR A 62 -17.06 -9.68 11.84
N GLU A 63 -16.03 -10.51 11.99
CA GLU A 63 -15.38 -10.80 13.27
C GLU A 63 -14.76 -9.56 13.88
N TYR A 64 -14.17 -8.69 13.05
CA TYR A 64 -13.73 -7.37 13.48
C TYR A 64 -14.89 -6.57 14.10
N LEU A 65 -16.01 -6.45 13.39
CA LEU A 65 -17.18 -5.71 13.91
C LEU A 65 -17.70 -6.33 15.22
N ALA A 66 -17.82 -7.66 15.28
CA ALA A 66 -18.27 -8.37 16.48
C ALA A 66 -17.33 -8.12 17.67
N LYS A 67 -16.01 -8.19 17.45
CA LYS A 67 -15.00 -7.92 18.49
C LYS A 67 -15.01 -6.46 18.93
N ARG A 68 -15.23 -5.50 18.02
CA ARG A 68 -15.39 -4.07 18.34
C ARG A 68 -16.64 -3.80 19.18
N GLU A 69 -17.72 -4.54 18.94
CA GLU A 69 -19.00 -4.37 19.63
C GLU A 69 -19.03 -5.07 21.00
N GLN A 70 -18.49 -6.28 21.10
CA GLN A 70 -18.67 -7.18 22.24
C GLN A 70 -17.39 -7.38 23.06
N GLY A 71 -16.23 -6.95 22.56
CA GLY A 71 -14.91 -7.11 23.19
C GLY A 71 -14.24 -8.46 22.92
N GLU A 72 -15.01 -9.49 22.54
CA GLU A 72 -14.54 -10.79 22.06
C GLU A 72 -15.35 -11.19 20.83
N SER A 73 -14.75 -11.97 19.93
CA SER A 73 -15.44 -12.63 18.82
C SER A 73 -15.01 -14.08 18.78
N GLY A 74 -15.96 -14.98 18.55
CA GLY A 74 -15.67 -16.37 18.16
C GLY A 74 -15.50 -16.48 16.65
N ASP A 75 -15.00 -17.63 16.20
CA ASP A 75 -14.74 -17.91 14.79
C ASP A 75 -16.07 -18.14 14.05
N VAL A 76 -16.20 -17.47 12.90
CA VAL A 76 -17.41 -17.48 12.07
C VAL A 76 -17.18 -18.39 10.85
N SER A 77 -18.20 -19.19 10.49
CA SER A 77 -18.08 -20.17 9.43
C SER A 77 -17.94 -19.52 8.05
N ARG A 78 -16.73 -19.62 7.51
CA ARG A 78 -16.40 -19.18 6.16
C ARG A 78 -17.06 -20.05 5.09
N LEU A 79 -17.15 -21.36 5.32
CA LEU A 79 -17.80 -22.26 4.37
C LEU A 79 -19.32 -22.07 4.32
N PHE A 80 -19.96 -21.66 5.41
CA PHE A 80 -21.38 -21.29 5.38
C PHE A 80 -21.62 -20.10 4.44
N VAL A 81 -20.82 -19.03 4.61
CA VAL A 81 -20.88 -17.86 3.73
C VAL A 81 -20.53 -18.25 2.29
N TYR A 82 -19.49 -19.04 2.08
CA TYR A 82 -19.03 -19.44 0.74
C TYR A 82 -20.04 -20.32 0.01
N TYR A 83 -20.67 -21.28 0.68
CA TYR A 83 -21.72 -22.13 0.11
C TYR A 83 -22.90 -21.27 -0.36
N ASN A 84 -23.46 -20.45 0.54
CA ASN A 84 -24.62 -19.61 0.23
C ASN A 84 -24.31 -18.57 -0.86
N SER A 85 -23.10 -18.02 -0.88
CA SER A 85 -22.65 -17.12 -1.95
C SER A 85 -22.65 -17.81 -3.31
N ARG A 86 -22.19 -19.07 -3.39
CA ARG A 86 -22.20 -19.86 -4.63
C ARG A 86 -23.60 -20.31 -5.04
N VAL A 87 -24.51 -20.57 -4.11
CA VAL A 87 -25.94 -20.82 -4.43
C VAL A 87 -26.53 -19.62 -5.17
N ARG A 88 -26.24 -18.38 -4.74
CA ARG A 88 -26.70 -17.17 -5.46
C ARG A 88 -26.13 -17.05 -6.88
N HIS A 89 -24.98 -17.66 -7.12
CA HIS A 89 -24.29 -17.65 -8.41
C HIS A 89 -24.55 -18.95 -9.23
N ASP A 90 -25.46 -19.82 -8.78
CA ASP A 90 -25.75 -21.14 -9.39
C ASP A 90 -24.48 -21.99 -9.61
N SER A 91 -23.53 -21.89 -8.68
CA SER A 91 -22.21 -22.52 -8.74
C SER A 91 -21.86 -23.37 -7.52
N GLN A 92 -22.83 -23.71 -6.67
CA GLN A 92 -22.63 -24.49 -5.43
C GLN A 92 -22.02 -25.89 -5.64
N HIS A 93 -22.06 -26.41 -6.87
CA HIS A 93 -21.47 -27.70 -7.25
C HIS A 93 -20.07 -27.57 -7.87
N GLN A 94 -19.49 -26.37 -7.88
CA GLN A 94 -18.16 -26.07 -8.41
C GLN A 94 -17.38 -25.24 -7.37
N ASP A 95 -16.10 -25.55 -7.19
CA ASP A 95 -15.23 -24.72 -6.36
C ASP A 95 -14.63 -23.60 -7.23
N SER A 96 -15.51 -22.76 -7.77
CA SER A 96 -15.13 -21.75 -8.76
C SER A 96 -14.84 -20.38 -8.15
N GLY A 97 -15.02 -20.21 -6.85
CA GLY A 97 -15.07 -18.89 -6.23
C GLY A 97 -16.46 -18.26 -6.27
N THR A 98 -16.53 -16.98 -5.89
CA THR A 98 -17.77 -16.19 -5.87
C THR A 98 -17.48 -14.68 -6.01
N ALA A 99 -18.53 -13.87 -6.16
CA ALA A 99 -18.43 -12.41 -6.24
C ALA A 99 -18.65 -11.76 -4.87
N MET A 100 -18.07 -10.58 -4.63
CA MET A 100 -18.20 -9.86 -3.35
C MET A 100 -19.67 -9.65 -2.96
N TYR A 101 -20.48 -9.22 -3.94
CA TYR A 101 -21.90 -8.96 -3.71
C TYR A 101 -22.70 -10.21 -3.31
N CYS A 102 -22.33 -11.40 -3.81
CA CYS A 102 -22.99 -12.64 -3.40
C CYS A 102 -22.76 -12.95 -1.91
N ALA A 103 -21.56 -12.66 -1.40
CA ALA A 103 -21.23 -12.81 0.01
C ALA A 103 -21.95 -11.78 0.89
N ILE A 104 -22.00 -10.52 0.47
CA ILE A 104 -22.76 -9.47 1.15
C ILE A 104 -24.24 -9.88 1.29
N GLU A 105 -24.86 -10.29 0.20
CA GLU A 105 -26.27 -10.69 0.21
C GLU A 105 -26.52 -11.95 1.04
N SER A 106 -25.60 -12.91 1.02
CA SER A 106 -25.63 -14.08 1.90
C SER A 106 -25.62 -13.67 3.37
N LEU A 107 -24.75 -12.73 3.75
CA LEU A 107 -24.66 -12.21 5.11
C LEU A 107 -25.88 -11.37 5.52
N ILE A 108 -26.56 -10.71 4.57
CA ILE A 108 -27.81 -9.98 4.84
C ILE A 108 -28.97 -10.97 5.02
N GLU A 109 -29.09 -11.97 4.15
CA GLU A 109 -30.23 -12.89 4.12
C GLU A 109 -30.15 -13.98 5.19
N HIS A 110 -28.97 -14.55 5.38
CA HIS A 110 -28.74 -15.71 6.24
C HIS A 110 -27.87 -15.39 7.45
N GLY A 111 -27.04 -14.34 7.38
CA GLY A 111 -26.01 -14.08 8.38
C GLY A 111 -24.85 -15.06 8.27
N ALA A 112 -24.19 -15.34 9.39
CA ALA A 112 -23.14 -16.34 9.44
C ALA A 112 -23.20 -17.12 10.76
N CYS A 113 -23.08 -18.45 10.70
CA CYS A 113 -23.04 -19.29 11.88
C CYS A 113 -21.62 -19.38 12.46
N CYS A 114 -21.48 -19.89 13.69
CA CYS A 114 -20.17 -20.21 14.22
C CYS A 114 -19.50 -21.37 13.47
N GLU A 115 -18.17 -21.33 13.38
CA GLU A 115 -17.40 -22.35 12.67
C GLU A 115 -17.49 -23.74 13.32
N GLU A 116 -17.84 -23.83 14.61
CA GLU A 116 -18.11 -25.12 15.28
C GLU A 116 -19.32 -25.86 14.70
N LEU A 117 -20.34 -25.13 14.20
CA LEU A 117 -21.52 -25.73 13.58
C LEU A 117 -21.26 -26.11 12.12
N TRP A 118 -20.50 -25.29 11.40
CA TRP A 118 -20.14 -25.54 10.03
C TRP A 118 -18.62 -25.35 9.83
N PRO A 119 -17.83 -26.41 10.05
CA PRO A 119 -16.36 -26.33 10.06
C PRO A 119 -15.76 -25.96 8.70
N ASN A 120 -14.59 -25.33 8.72
CA ASN A 120 -13.80 -25.04 7.54
C ASN A 120 -13.05 -26.29 7.03
N ASP A 121 -13.80 -27.27 6.54
CA ASP A 121 -13.31 -28.56 6.01
C ASP A 121 -13.50 -28.65 4.49
N GLU A 122 -12.43 -28.97 3.75
CA GLU A 122 -12.45 -29.06 2.28
C GLU A 122 -13.47 -30.08 1.74
N SER A 123 -13.73 -31.15 2.50
CA SER A 123 -14.73 -32.15 2.11
C SER A 123 -16.17 -31.62 2.16
N MET A 124 -16.41 -30.51 2.88
CA MET A 124 -17.73 -29.91 3.06
C MET A 124 -18.01 -28.78 2.07
N ILE A 125 -17.08 -28.44 1.16
CA ILE A 125 -17.25 -27.35 0.19
C ILE A 125 -18.56 -27.49 -0.58
N PHE A 126 -18.98 -28.70 -0.98
CA PHE A 126 -20.17 -28.90 -1.81
C PHE A 126 -21.44 -29.25 -1.02
N ASP A 127 -21.32 -29.39 0.29
CA ASP A 127 -22.41 -29.81 1.16
C ASP A 127 -23.24 -28.60 1.59
N GLU A 128 -24.56 -28.78 1.61
CA GLU A 128 -25.48 -27.77 2.10
C GLU A 128 -25.42 -27.70 3.64
N PRO A 129 -25.26 -26.50 4.24
CA PRO A 129 -25.34 -26.33 5.67
C PRO A 129 -26.63 -26.89 6.27
N ASP A 130 -26.53 -27.44 7.48
CA ASP A 130 -27.71 -27.97 8.16
C ASP A 130 -28.65 -26.87 8.70
N GLU A 131 -29.89 -27.25 9.01
CA GLU A 131 -30.91 -26.31 9.50
C GLU A 131 -30.45 -25.57 10.77
N SER A 132 -29.72 -26.25 11.67
CA SER A 132 -29.14 -25.63 12.87
C SER A 132 -28.12 -24.53 12.56
N SER A 133 -27.36 -24.68 11.47
CA SER A 133 -26.43 -23.67 11.00
C SER A 133 -27.18 -22.42 10.53
N TYR A 134 -28.26 -22.57 9.76
CA TYR A 134 -29.10 -21.43 9.35
C TYR A 134 -29.82 -20.77 10.53
N GLU A 135 -30.35 -21.54 11.48
CA GLU A 135 -30.98 -21.01 12.71
C GLU A 135 -29.99 -20.20 13.56
N ASN A 136 -28.74 -20.66 13.65
CA ASN A 136 -27.68 -19.93 14.34
C ASN A 136 -27.31 -18.65 13.58
N ALA A 137 -27.06 -18.76 12.27
CA ALA A 137 -26.65 -17.66 11.41
C ALA A 137 -27.63 -16.49 11.38
N ALA A 138 -28.93 -16.77 11.49
CA ALA A 138 -29.98 -15.74 11.50
C ALA A 138 -29.88 -14.74 12.67
N ASN A 139 -29.08 -15.04 13.70
CA ASN A 139 -28.80 -14.12 14.81
C ASN A 139 -27.64 -13.14 14.52
N PHE A 140 -26.98 -13.31 13.38
CA PHE A 140 -25.66 -12.76 13.04
C PHE A 140 -25.65 -12.17 11.62
N THR A 141 -26.72 -11.45 11.27
CA THR A 141 -26.88 -10.78 9.98
C THR A 141 -26.21 -9.41 9.98
N ILE A 142 -25.63 -9.00 8.85
CA ILE A 142 -25.24 -7.60 8.64
C ILE A 142 -26.46 -6.78 8.21
N THR A 143 -26.45 -5.48 8.49
CA THR A 143 -27.58 -4.59 8.15
C THR A 143 -27.36 -3.77 6.90
N GLU A 144 -26.10 -3.44 6.61
CA GLU A 144 -25.75 -2.55 5.52
C GLU A 144 -24.36 -2.91 4.99
N ALA A 145 -24.17 -2.71 3.69
CA ALA A 145 -22.88 -2.70 3.04
C ALA A 145 -22.78 -1.45 2.16
N GLU A 146 -21.59 -0.86 2.09
CA GLU A 146 -21.32 0.34 1.30
C GLU A 146 -20.18 0.06 0.33
N PHE A 147 -20.37 0.49 -0.92
CA PHE A 147 -19.35 0.40 -1.96
C PHE A 147 -18.31 1.50 -1.79
N ILE A 148 -17.04 1.14 -1.91
CA ILE A 148 -15.89 2.04 -1.82
C ILE A 148 -15.31 2.24 -3.21
N GLU A 149 -15.21 3.50 -3.65
CA GLU A 149 -14.55 3.84 -4.90
C GLU A 149 -13.03 3.60 -4.78
N THR A 150 -12.40 3.14 -5.87
CA THR A 150 -10.94 2.98 -5.94
C THR A 150 -10.29 4.36 -6.03
N ASN A 151 -10.12 4.97 -4.86
CA ASN A 151 -9.53 6.28 -4.68
C ASN A 151 -8.80 6.30 -3.34
N LEU A 152 -7.55 6.77 -3.35
CA LEU A 152 -6.68 6.74 -2.18
C LEU A 152 -7.27 7.49 -1.00
N ASP A 153 -7.80 8.69 -1.22
CA ASP A 153 -8.41 9.48 -0.16
C ASP A 153 -9.66 8.81 0.41
N VAL A 154 -10.52 8.24 -0.44
CA VAL A 154 -11.70 7.50 0.02
C VAL A 154 -11.30 6.33 0.92
N TRP A 155 -10.28 5.56 0.54
CA TRP A 155 -9.79 4.43 1.33
C TRP A 155 -9.17 4.87 2.66
N ARG A 156 -8.30 5.88 2.64
CA ARG A 156 -7.69 6.45 3.85
C ARG A 156 -8.75 6.96 4.83
N HIS A 157 -9.75 7.71 4.34
CA HIS A 157 -10.87 8.17 5.18
C HIS A 157 -11.67 6.99 5.75
N THR A 158 -12.00 5.99 4.93
CA THR A 158 -12.77 4.81 5.35
C THR A 158 -12.06 4.03 6.46
N LEU A 159 -10.75 3.84 6.33
CA LEU A 159 -9.91 3.18 7.34
C LEU A 159 -9.79 4.03 8.60
N ALA A 160 -9.61 5.35 8.48
CA ALA A 160 -9.56 6.27 9.62
C ALA A 160 -10.90 6.39 10.37
N GLU A 161 -12.01 6.20 9.67
CA GLU A 161 -13.34 6.00 10.27
C GLU A 161 -13.46 4.67 11.01
N GLY A 162 -12.48 3.77 10.85
CA GLY A 162 -12.37 2.47 11.52
C GLY A 162 -13.09 1.34 10.81
N TYR A 163 -13.33 1.46 9.50
CA TYR A 163 -13.94 0.40 8.69
C TYR A 163 -12.87 -0.32 7.85
N PRO A 164 -12.67 -1.63 8.04
CA PRO A 164 -11.82 -2.41 7.15
C PRO A 164 -12.52 -2.63 5.80
N ILE A 165 -11.76 -2.62 4.72
CA ILE A 165 -12.28 -2.64 3.34
C ILE A 165 -12.00 -4.01 2.73
N ALA A 166 -13.05 -4.78 2.43
CA ALA A 166 -12.91 -5.99 1.63
C ALA A 166 -12.77 -5.59 0.16
N PHE A 167 -11.73 -6.07 -0.53
CA PHE A 167 -11.42 -5.65 -1.90
C PHE A 167 -10.85 -6.79 -2.73
N ALA A 168 -10.96 -6.64 -4.05
CA ALA A 168 -10.36 -7.56 -5.02
C ALA A 168 -9.10 -6.96 -5.65
N LEU A 169 -8.05 -7.74 -5.73
CA LEU A 169 -6.78 -7.38 -6.35
C LEU A 169 -6.28 -8.53 -7.23
N ASN A 170 -5.68 -8.19 -8.36
CA ASN A 170 -4.97 -9.15 -9.17
C ASN A 170 -3.59 -9.41 -8.56
N LEU A 171 -3.26 -10.67 -8.29
CA LEU A 171 -1.98 -11.02 -7.67
C LEU A 171 -0.90 -11.33 -8.70
N PHE A 172 0.34 -10.94 -8.39
CA PHE A 172 1.56 -11.18 -9.16
C PHE A 172 2.60 -11.94 -8.34
N GLU A 173 3.79 -12.20 -8.89
CA GLU A 173 4.79 -13.10 -8.30
C GLU A 173 5.29 -12.62 -6.94
N SER A 174 5.28 -11.30 -6.68
CA SER A 174 5.67 -10.71 -5.38
C SER A 174 4.92 -11.29 -4.17
N PHE A 175 3.69 -11.82 -4.34
CA PHE A 175 2.96 -12.51 -3.26
C PHE A 175 3.57 -13.85 -2.84
N ASN A 176 4.38 -14.48 -3.69
CA ASN A 176 5.09 -15.71 -3.37
C ASN A 176 6.23 -15.47 -2.38
N TYR A 177 6.83 -14.29 -2.42
CA TYR A 177 7.97 -13.88 -1.60
C TYR A 177 7.58 -13.07 -0.38
N ALA A 178 6.27 -12.89 -0.15
CA ALA A 178 5.77 -12.08 0.95
C ALA A 178 6.28 -12.56 2.33
N THR A 179 6.51 -13.86 2.52
CA THR A 179 6.96 -14.36 3.84
C THR A 179 8.42 -14.02 4.08
N GLU A 180 9.23 -14.18 3.06
CA GLU A 180 10.66 -13.86 3.02
C GLU A 180 10.85 -12.33 3.16
N ASN A 181 10.07 -11.54 2.43
CA ASN A 181 10.09 -10.08 2.47
C ASN A 181 9.24 -9.47 3.60
N ARG A 182 9.08 -10.19 4.72
CA ARG A 182 8.45 -9.66 5.96
C ARG A 182 7.07 -9.03 5.75
N GLY A 183 6.31 -9.58 4.81
CA GLY A 183 4.98 -9.14 4.40
C GLY A 183 4.95 -8.07 3.31
N ARG A 184 6.07 -7.46 2.92
CA ARG A 184 6.08 -6.42 1.88
C ARG A 184 5.82 -7.03 0.50
N ILE A 185 5.01 -6.33 -0.28
CA ILE A 185 4.63 -6.72 -1.63
C ILE A 185 5.13 -5.64 -2.59
N SER A 186 6.15 -5.96 -3.37
CA SER A 186 6.65 -5.03 -4.39
C SER A 186 5.64 -4.84 -5.51
N LEU A 187 5.73 -3.67 -6.18
CA LEU A 187 4.99 -3.40 -7.41
C LEU A 187 5.24 -4.49 -8.47
N PRO A 188 4.23 -4.86 -9.28
CA PRO A 188 4.41 -5.84 -10.35
C PRO A 188 5.46 -5.38 -11.37
N LYS A 189 6.41 -6.24 -11.73
CA LYS A 189 7.38 -5.96 -12.78
C LYS A 189 6.67 -5.94 -14.14
N LYS A 190 7.11 -5.10 -15.08
CA LYS A 190 6.49 -5.00 -16.43
C LYS A 190 6.43 -6.32 -17.18
N SER A 191 7.45 -7.16 -17.00
CA SER A 191 7.53 -8.51 -17.57
C SER A 191 6.41 -9.44 -17.09
N GLU A 192 5.80 -9.14 -15.94
CA GLU A 192 4.70 -9.90 -15.35
C GLU A 192 3.32 -9.47 -15.87
N ASN A 193 3.21 -8.35 -16.58
CA ASN A 193 1.97 -7.84 -17.20
C ASN A 193 1.53 -8.65 -18.44
N VAL A 194 1.70 -9.98 -18.39
CA VAL A 194 1.20 -10.91 -19.39
C VAL A 194 -0.15 -11.44 -18.92
N ARG A 195 -1.21 -11.13 -19.69
CA ARG A 195 -2.64 -11.45 -19.40
C ARG A 195 -2.98 -12.88 -18.94
N GLU A 196 -2.05 -13.83 -19.05
CA GLU A 196 -2.28 -15.26 -18.76
C GLU A 196 -2.00 -15.65 -17.28
N THR A 197 -1.53 -14.73 -16.43
CA THR A 197 -1.19 -15.01 -15.01
C THR A 197 -2.18 -14.46 -13.99
N HIS A 198 -3.30 -13.83 -14.42
CA HIS A 198 -4.21 -13.14 -13.50
C HIS A 198 -4.90 -14.09 -12.50
N ALA A 199 -4.47 -14.04 -11.24
CA ALA A 199 -5.13 -14.69 -10.12
C ALA A 199 -5.85 -13.63 -9.27
N TRP A 200 -7.10 -13.34 -9.60
CA TRP A 200 -7.89 -12.39 -8.83
C TRP A 200 -8.22 -12.93 -7.45
N HIS A 201 -7.83 -12.18 -6.43
CA HIS A 201 -7.97 -12.59 -5.03
C HIS A 201 -8.68 -11.52 -4.22
N ALA A 202 -9.41 -11.97 -3.19
CA ALA A 202 -10.12 -11.08 -2.27
C ALA A 202 -9.41 -11.06 -0.93
N MET A 203 -9.13 -9.87 -0.43
CA MET A 203 -8.44 -9.63 0.84
C MET A 203 -9.15 -8.53 1.64
N LEU A 204 -8.69 -8.30 2.87
CA LEU A 204 -9.24 -7.28 3.75
C LEU A 204 -8.18 -6.23 4.08
N CYS A 205 -8.36 -5.00 3.63
CA CYS A 205 -7.51 -3.87 3.99
C CYS A 205 -7.88 -3.37 5.40
N VAL A 206 -6.89 -3.25 6.27
CA VAL A 206 -7.06 -3.05 7.72
C VAL A 206 -6.21 -1.92 8.27
N GLY A 207 -5.58 -1.12 7.42
CA GLY A 207 -4.74 -0.02 7.87
C GLY A 207 -3.97 0.61 6.73
N TYR A 208 -3.29 1.70 7.04
CA TYR A 208 -2.40 2.39 6.11
C TYR A 208 -1.29 3.12 6.86
N SER A 209 -0.17 3.34 6.18
CA SER A 209 0.95 4.18 6.62
C SER A 209 1.28 5.15 5.48
N ASP A 210 1.14 6.45 5.70
CA ASP A 210 1.47 7.47 4.72
C ASP A 210 3.00 7.55 4.52
N LYS A 211 3.77 7.41 5.61
CA LYS A 211 5.23 7.40 5.57
C LYS A 211 5.78 6.24 4.73
N ASP A 212 5.20 5.06 4.88
CA ASP A 212 5.60 3.89 4.07
C ASP A 212 4.84 3.84 2.73
N ARG A 213 3.85 4.72 2.48
CA ARG A 213 2.92 4.66 1.34
C ARG A 213 2.32 3.26 1.07
N MET A 214 2.00 2.52 2.15
CA MET A 214 1.45 1.16 2.06
C MET A 214 0.13 1.01 2.80
N PHE A 215 -0.72 0.15 2.26
CA PHE A 215 -1.85 -0.44 2.96
C PHE A 215 -1.41 -1.66 3.76
N THR A 216 -1.91 -1.80 4.98
CA THR A 216 -1.83 -3.05 5.75
C THR A 216 -3.01 -3.93 5.37
N VAL A 217 -2.74 -5.14 4.88
CA VAL A 217 -3.75 -6.04 4.32
C VAL A 217 -3.70 -7.39 5.03
N ARG A 218 -4.87 -7.85 5.47
CA ARG A 218 -5.09 -9.18 6.02
C ARG A 218 -5.39 -10.15 4.89
N ASN A 219 -4.57 -11.19 4.75
CA ASN A 219 -4.80 -12.29 3.81
C ASN A 219 -5.53 -13.46 4.51
N SER A 220 -5.77 -14.55 3.79
CA SER A 220 -6.44 -15.77 4.27
C SER A 220 -5.61 -17.03 4.01
N TRP A 221 -4.29 -16.92 4.09
CA TRP A 221 -3.34 -18.04 3.89
C TRP A 221 -2.60 -18.42 5.19
N GLY A 222 -3.26 -18.21 6.32
CA GLY A 222 -2.77 -18.61 7.63
C GLY A 222 -1.66 -17.72 8.18
N GLN A 223 -1.36 -17.90 9.46
CA GLN A 223 -0.42 -17.07 10.21
C GLN A 223 1.05 -17.30 9.85
N ASN A 224 1.37 -18.33 9.06
CA ASN A 224 2.75 -18.63 8.67
C ASN A 224 3.16 -17.97 7.35
N TRP A 225 2.22 -17.32 6.67
CA TRP A 225 2.47 -16.60 5.41
C TRP A 225 2.60 -15.09 5.67
N GLY A 226 3.49 -14.40 4.96
CA GLY A 226 3.69 -12.96 5.12
C GLY A 226 4.18 -12.58 6.52
N ASP A 227 3.79 -11.40 7.01
CA ASP A 227 3.96 -11.02 8.41
C ASP A 227 2.76 -11.50 9.23
N ARG A 228 2.84 -12.72 9.78
CA ARG A 228 1.79 -13.32 10.63
C ARG A 228 0.42 -13.39 9.96
N GLY A 229 0.40 -13.59 8.63
CA GLY A 229 -0.81 -13.64 7.81
C GLY A 229 -1.23 -12.29 7.21
N TYR A 230 -0.45 -11.23 7.45
CA TYR A 230 -0.63 -9.91 6.86
C TYR A 230 0.42 -9.64 5.79
N CYS A 231 0.09 -8.73 4.88
CA CYS A 231 1.04 -8.15 3.95
C CYS A 231 0.87 -6.62 3.89
N TYR A 232 1.85 -5.96 3.29
CA TYR A 232 1.92 -4.52 3.13
C TYR A 232 2.04 -4.22 1.65
N ILE A 233 1.03 -3.56 1.09
CA ILE A 233 0.89 -3.37 -0.36
C ILE A 233 0.96 -1.87 -0.68
N PRO A 234 1.80 -1.43 -1.62
CA PRO A 234 1.89 -0.04 -2.06
C PRO A 234 0.54 0.54 -2.44
N TYR A 235 0.33 1.82 -2.12
CA TYR A 235 -0.84 2.57 -2.58
C TYR A 235 -1.01 2.48 -4.09
N ASP A 236 0.09 2.63 -4.82
CA ASP A 236 0.07 2.69 -6.27
C ASP A 236 -0.33 1.35 -6.89
N TYR A 237 0.03 0.22 -6.27
CA TYR A 237 -0.46 -1.10 -6.67
C TYR A 237 -1.97 -1.22 -6.42
N VAL A 238 -2.43 -0.95 -5.20
CA VAL A 238 -3.86 -1.13 -4.86
C VAL A 238 -4.74 -0.15 -5.64
N MET A 239 -4.26 1.05 -5.96
CA MET A 239 -5.00 2.07 -6.70
C MET A 239 -4.87 1.93 -8.23
N HIS A 240 -4.00 1.04 -8.73
CA HIS A 240 -3.80 0.84 -10.16
C HIS A 240 -5.08 0.35 -10.85
N GLN A 241 -5.44 1.00 -11.97
CA GLN A 241 -6.71 0.76 -12.67
C GLN A 241 -6.81 -0.64 -13.30
N GLU A 242 -5.69 -1.28 -13.61
CA GLU A 242 -5.71 -2.63 -14.19
C GLU A 242 -5.56 -3.74 -13.16
N TYR A 243 -5.05 -3.41 -11.96
CA TYR A 243 -4.74 -4.41 -10.92
C TYR A 243 -5.83 -4.46 -9.86
N ASN A 244 -6.55 -3.36 -9.61
CA ASN A 244 -7.69 -3.33 -8.72
C ASN A 244 -8.94 -3.90 -9.40
N GLY A 245 -9.72 -4.70 -8.68
CA GLY A 245 -10.96 -5.28 -9.21
C GLY A 245 -12.13 -4.30 -9.27
N HIS A 246 -11.95 -3.07 -8.78
CA HIS A 246 -12.97 -2.02 -8.59
C HIS A 246 -14.23 -2.50 -7.87
N ASP A 247 -14.07 -3.51 -7.01
CA ASP A 247 -15.13 -4.17 -6.25
C ASP A 247 -14.75 -4.18 -4.77
N SER A 248 -14.88 -3.01 -4.15
CA SER A 248 -14.43 -2.76 -2.77
C SER A 248 -15.62 -2.39 -1.89
N TRP A 249 -15.68 -2.97 -0.69
CA TRP A 249 -16.84 -2.90 0.17
C TRP A 249 -16.47 -2.83 1.64
N ILE A 250 -17.30 -2.12 2.39
CA ILE A 250 -17.38 -2.24 3.84
C ILE A 250 -18.73 -2.84 4.23
N ILE A 251 -18.77 -3.50 5.38
CA ILE A 251 -20.01 -3.95 6.02
C ILE A 251 -20.22 -3.20 7.34
N LYS A 252 -21.48 -3.04 7.74
CA LYS A 252 -21.88 -2.36 8.98
C LYS A 252 -22.89 -3.19 9.76
N SER A 253 -22.79 -3.14 11.10
CA SER A 253 -23.77 -3.73 12.02
C SER A 253 -24.84 -2.72 12.43
N VAL A 254 -25.87 -3.20 13.15
CA VAL A 254 -27.05 -2.44 13.60
C VAL A 254 -26.67 -1.21 14.46
N ASN A 255 -25.53 -1.27 15.15
CA ASN A 255 -25.10 -0.24 16.08
C ASN A 255 -24.11 0.71 15.40
N GLU A 256 -24.41 2.02 15.43
CA GLU A 256 -23.43 3.07 15.09
C GLU A 256 -22.33 3.07 16.16
N LEU A 257 -21.28 2.29 15.92
CA LEU A 257 -20.09 2.26 16.76
C LEU A 257 -19.18 3.43 16.35
N ASN A 258 -18.68 4.16 17.35
CA ASN A 258 -17.63 5.15 17.11
C ASN A 258 -16.28 4.42 17.03
N PHE A 259 -15.85 4.08 15.82
CA PHE A 259 -14.64 3.29 15.66
C PHE A 259 -13.33 4.09 15.74
N THR A 260 -13.39 5.44 15.78
CA THR A 260 -12.21 6.33 15.68
C THR A 260 -11.32 6.39 16.94
N THR A 261 -11.78 5.85 18.07
CA THR A 261 -11.02 5.95 19.33
C THR A 261 -9.85 4.96 19.31
N GLU A 262 -8.65 5.44 19.66
CA GLU A 262 -7.41 4.66 19.78
C GLU A 262 -6.80 4.14 18.46
N LEU A 263 -7.19 4.63 17.29
CA LEU A 263 -6.68 4.13 16.00
C LEU A 263 -5.40 4.83 15.48
N TRP A 264 -4.96 5.89 16.14
CA TRP A 264 -3.90 6.76 15.64
C TRP A 264 -2.58 6.43 16.34
N GLU A 265 -1.57 6.13 15.54
CA GLU A 265 -0.20 5.85 16.01
C GLU A 265 0.74 6.99 15.55
N GLU A 266 1.90 7.10 16.20
CA GLU A 266 2.96 8.03 15.79
C GLU A 266 3.60 7.55 14.47
N ASP A 267 4.10 8.49 13.68
CA ASP A 267 4.52 8.30 12.28
C ASP A 267 5.93 7.69 12.15
N GLU A 268 6.12 6.52 12.75
CA GLU A 268 7.34 5.72 12.64
C GLU A 268 7.16 4.63 11.56
N SER A 269 8.19 4.45 10.71
CA SER A 269 8.18 3.41 9.69
C SER A 269 8.07 2.04 10.35
N SER A 270 7.23 1.17 9.79
CA SER A 270 7.01 -0.18 10.34
C SER A 270 8.18 -1.15 10.10
N PHE A 271 9.24 -0.67 9.45
CA PHE A 271 10.19 -1.48 8.71
C PHE A 271 11.66 -1.24 9.06
N ASN A 272 11.93 -0.31 9.98
CA ASN A 272 13.29 0.06 10.35
C ASN A 272 13.97 -1.09 11.13
N ASP A 273 15.00 -1.68 10.53
CA ASP A 273 15.80 -2.77 11.08
C ASP A 273 17.27 -2.33 11.24
N GLU A 274 17.99 -2.87 12.24
CA GLU A 274 19.35 -2.42 12.60
C GLU A 274 20.39 -2.53 11.46
N ASN A 275 20.12 -3.28 10.38
CA ASN A 275 21.00 -3.50 9.23
C ASN A 275 20.37 -3.08 7.88
N SER A 276 19.35 -2.23 7.91
CA SER A 276 18.70 -1.71 6.69
C SER A 276 19.29 -0.37 6.28
N LEU A 277 19.81 -0.28 5.05
CA LEU A 277 20.08 1.01 4.41
C LEU A 277 18.76 1.57 3.91
N LEU A 278 18.32 2.66 4.53
CA LEU A 278 17.14 3.42 4.10
C LEU A 278 17.60 4.66 3.34
N LEU A 279 17.05 4.86 2.14
CA LEU A 279 17.23 6.10 1.39
C LEU A 279 15.97 6.96 1.50
N TYR A 280 16.15 8.26 1.66
CA TYR A 280 15.10 9.26 1.74
C TYR A 280 15.34 10.36 0.72
N ASP A 281 14.28 11.09 0.38
CA ASP A 281 14.33 12.21 -0.58
C ASP A 281 15.00 11.82 -1.91
N PHE A 282 14.92 10.54 -2.27
CA PHE A 282 15.62 10.00 -3.43
C PHE A 282 14.85 10.33 -4.71
N TYR A 283 15.40 11.23 -5.53
CA TYR A 283 14.87 11.56 -6.84
C TYR A 283 15.96 11.60 -7.91
N LEU A 284 15.54 11.46 -9.17
CA LEU A 284 16.32 11.86 -10.33
C LEU A 284 15.43 12.35 -11.47
N THR A 285 15.90 13.32 -12.23
CA THR A 285 15.28 13.72 -13.50
C THR A 285 15.90 12.89 -14.62
N THR A 286 15.10 12.10 -15.33
CA THR A 286 15.58 11.18 -16.37
C THR A 286 14.66 11.12 -17.59
N THR A 287 15.20 10.66 -18.72
CA THR A 287 14.41 10.39 -19.94
C THR A 287 13.91 8.95 -20.03
N ASP A 288 14.42 8.06 -19.16
CA ASP A 288 14.08 6.64 -19.11
C ASP A 288 13.90 6.17 -17.65
N PRO A 289 12.81 6.60 -16.96
CA PRO A 289 12.57 6.26 -15.56
C PRO A 289 12.44 4.75 -15.35
N GLU A 290 11.90 4.06 -16.34
CA GLU A 290 11.71 2.62 -16.29
C GLU A 290 13.04 1.87 -16.44
N GLY A 291 13.91 2.31 -17.37
CA GLY A 291 15.25 1.77 -17.53
C GLY A 291 16.10 1.97 -16.28
N PHE A 292 16.00 3.14 -15.63
CA PHE A 292 16.67 3.38 -14.35
C PHE A 292 16.17 2.41 -13.27
N ALA A 293 14.85 2.25 -13.12
CA ALA A 293 14.30 1.33 -12.12
C ALA A 293 14.73 -0.13 -12.35
N GLU A 294 14.81 -0.58 -13.62
CA GLU A 294 15.35 -1.90 -13.95
C GLU A 294 16.84 -2.02 -13.60
N ALA A 295 17.63 -0.97 -13.86
CA ALA A 295 19.05 -0.95 -13.52
C ALA A 295 19.27 -0.91 -11.99
N LEU A 296 18.44 -0.18 -11.25
CA LEU A 296 18.46 -0.15 -9.79
C LEU A 296 18.09 -1.52 -9.19
N ASP A 297 17.09 -2.21 -9.76
CA ASP A 297 16.74 -3.60 -9.39
C ASP A 297 17.94 -4.54 -9.57
N GLN A 298 18.65 -4.43 -10.70
CA GLN A 298 19.85 -5.24 -10.93
C GLN A 298 21.00 -4.86 -9.98
N LEU A 299 21.20 -3.58 -9.70
CA LEU A 299 22.21 -3.13 -8.76
C LEU A 299 21.95 -3.70 -7.37
N CYS A 300 20.72 -3.60 -6.85
CA CYS A 300 20.37 -4.20 -5.56
C CYS A 300 20.70 -5.69 -5.52
N LEU A 301 20.32 -6.43 -6.57
CA LEU A 301 20.58 -7.87 -6.72
C LEU A 301 22.06 -8.27 -6.72
N GLU A 302 22.99 -7.35 -7.00
CA GLU A 302 24.43 -7.63 -6.91
C GLU A 302 24.93 -7.72 -5.46
N TYR A 303 24.21 -7.10 -4.52
CA TYR A 303 24.62 -6.94 -3.13
C TYR A 303 23.83 -7.80 -2.14
N VAL A 304 22.77 -8.46 -2.59
CA VAL A 304 21.94 -9.35 -1.79
C VAL A 304 21.97 -10.78 -2.28
N GLU A 305 21.59 -11.73 -1.44
CA GLU A 305 21.45 -13.14 -1.84
C GLU A 305 20.12 -13.42 -2.58
N GLY A 306 19.11 -12.55 -2.43
CA GLY A 306 17.79 -12.71 -3.04
C GLY A 306 16.90 -11.45 -3.02
N GLU A 307 15.83 -11.46 -3.82
CA GLU A 307 14.87 -10.34 -3.97
C GLU A 307 14.10 -10.01 -2.67
N GLU A 308 14.20 -10.85 -1.65
CA GLU A 308 13.62 -10.65 -0.33
C GLU A 308 14.43 -9.75 0.61
N GLU A 309 15.68 -9.44 0.27
CA GLU A 309 16.60 -8.66 1.11
C GLU A 309 16.66 -7.18 0.72
N TYR A 310 15.91 -6.77 -0.30
CA TYR A 310 15.72 -5.38 -0.65
C TYR A 310 14.27 -5.09 -1.06
N TYR A 311 13.93 -3.82 -1.00
CA TYR A 311 12.64 -3.32 -1.39
C TYR A 311 12.79 -1.89 -1.87
N PHE A 312 12.24 -1.58 -3.03
CA PHE A 312 11.95 -0.20 -3.36
C PHE A 312 10.69 -0.06 -4.19
N ASP A 313 10.04 1.10 -4.03
CA ASP A 313 8.96 1.57 -4.88
C ASP A 313 9.36 2.90 -5.51
N TYR A 314 8.77 3.21 -6.67
CA TYR A 314 9.02 4.45 -7.35
C TYR A 314 7.75 4.96 -8.04
N ASP A 315 7.69 6.27 -8.23
CA ASP A 315 6.67 6.98 -8.98
C ASP A 315 7.35 8.06 -9.82
N TYR A 316 6.71 8.50 -10.90
CA TYR A 316 7.30 9.51 -11.76
C TYR A 316 6.26 10.41 -12.41
N GLU A 317 6.61 11.70 -12.53
CA GLU A 317 5.77 12.73 -13.13
C GLU A 317 6.48 13.33 -14.35
N GLU A 318 5.75 13.44 -15.46
CA GLU A 318 6.23 14.16 -16.65
C GLU A 318 6.39 15.65 -16.29
N THR A 319 7.60 16.19 -16.45
CA THR A 319 7.88 17.61 -16.16
C THR A 319 7.72 18.46 -17.41
N ASP A 320 8.47 18.13 -18.47
CA ASP A 320 8.46 18.79 -19.78
C ASP A 320 8.45 17.75 -20.94
N GLU A 321 8.39 18.19 -22.21
CA GLU A 321 8.27 17.27 -23.38
C GLU A 321 9.43 16.25 -23.55
N GLU A 322 10.55 16.39 -22.82
CA GLU A 322 11.75 15.56 -22.99
C GLU A 322 12.31 14.91 -21.70
N SER A 323 11.78 15.20 -20.50
CA SER A 323 12.28 14.64 -19.23
C SER A 323 11.17 14.33 -18.22
N THR A 324 11.45 13.38 -17.33
CA THR A 324 10.55 12.89 -16.30
C THR A 324 11.22 13.01 -14.94
N HIS A 325 10.51 13.50 -13.94
CA HIS A 325 10.98 13.49 -12.56
C HIS A 325 10.58 12.16 -11.91
N LEU A 326 11.56 11.32 -11.59
CA LEU A 326 11.40 10.03 -10.95
C LEU A 326 11.73 10.16 -9.46
N THR A 327 10.86 9.65 -8.61
CA THR A 327 11.04 9.62 -7.16
C THR A 327 11.03 8.17 -6.68
N ILE A 328 12.07 7.78 -5.94
CA ILE A 328 12.08 6.52 -5.19
C ILE A 328 11.39 6.78 -3.85
N LEU A 329 10.20 6.22 -3.69
CA LEU A 329 9.28 6.52 -2.59
C LEU A 329 9.65 5.80 -1.30
N ASN A 330 10.05 4.55 -1.43
CA ASN A 330 10.50 3.69 -0.35
C ASN A 330 11.75 3.00 -0.83
N PHE A 331 12.83 3.02 -0.06
CA PHE A 331 14.02 2.24 -0.34
C PHE A 331 14.51 1.60 0.95
N ASP A 332 14.73 0.29 0.89
CA ASP A 332 15.33 -0.50 1.96
C ASP A 332 16.21 -1.57 1.33
N LEU A 333 17.47 -1.60 1.73
CA LEU A 333 18.42 -2.62 1.33
C LEU A 333 19.06 -3.20 2.59
N THR A 334 18.82 -4.49 2.85
CA THR A 334 19.46 -5.19 3.97
C THR A 334 20.88 -5.58 3.58
N ILE A 335 21.86 -4.82 4.05
CA ILE A 335 23.27 -4.99 3.68
C ILE A 335 24.19 -4.75 4.88
N GLU A 336 25.29 -5.50 4.98
CA GLU A 336 26.26 -5.32 6.08
C GLU A 336 27.14 -4.07 5.92
N ASP A 337 27.49 -3.70 4.68
CA ASP A 337 28.32 -2.53 4.33
C ASP A 337 27.78 -1.87 3.05
N ALA A 338 27.26 -0.66 3.19
CA ALA A 338 26.65 0.10 2.11
C ALA A 338 27.65 0.88 1.24
N THR A 339 28.94 0.92 1.59
CA THR A 339 29.90 1.86 0.97
C THR A 339 30.03 1.65 -0.54
N GLU A 340 30.31 0.42 -0.97
CA GLU A 340 30.48 0.10 -2.39
C GLU A 340 29.15 0.19 -3.16
N PHE A 341 28.03 -0.12 -2.50
CA PHE A 341 26.70 0.04 -3.08
C PHE A 341 26.40 1.51 -3.38
N LEU A 342 26.68 2.42 -2.43
CA LEU A 342 26.44 3.85 -2.60
C LEU A 342 27.31 4.46 -3.71
N GLU A 343 28.57 4.03 -3.85
CA GLU A 343 29.43 4.47 -4.97
C GLU A 343 28.87 4.04 -6.33
N ASN A 344 28.35 2.81 -6.43
CA ASN A 344 27.76 2.31 -7.66
C ASN A 344 26.34 2.88 -7.92
N LEU A 345 25.60 3.20 -6.87
CA LEU A 345 24.31 3.90 -6.96
C LEU A 345 24.51 5.31 -7.52
N ASP A 346 25.51 6.04 -7.02
CA ASP A 346 25.87 7.37 -7.49
C ASP A 346 26.26 7.33 -8.98
N ALA A 347 27.11 6.38 -9.38
CA ALA A 347 27.47 6.17 -10.78
C ALA A 347 26.26 5.81 -11.67
N LEU A 348 25.30 5.03 -11.15
CA LEU A 348 24.07 4.70 -11.85
C LEU A 348 23.17 5.93 -12.02
N CYS A 349 23.04 6.76 -10.97
CA CYS A 349 22.28 8.01 -11.04
C CYS A 349 22.89 8.96 -12.07
N GLU A 350 24.22 9.14 -12.06
CA GLU A 350 24.94 9.98 -13.01
C GLU A 350 24.82 9.47 -14.48
N GLU A 351 24.65 8.16 -14.69
CA GLU A 351 24.42 7.61 -16.04
C GLU A 351 23.03 7.97 -16.59
N TYR A 352 22.01 7.99 -15.73
CA TYR A 352 20.60 8.15 -16.14
C TYR A 352 20.05 9.56 -15.93
N ALA A 353 20.67 10.37 -15.07
CA ALA A 353 20.22 11.71 -14.75
C ALA A 353 20.49 12.67 -15.92
N VAL A 354 19.48 13.47 -16.25
CA VAL A 354 19.63 14.61 -17.15
C VAL A 354 20.26 15.74 -16.36
N ASP A 355 21.33 16.32 -16.90
CA ASP A 355 22.07 17.44 -16.30
C ASP A 355 22.53 17.18 -14.84
N SER A 356 22.78 15.91 -14.50
CA SER A 356 23.15 15.47 -13.14
C SER A 356 22.12 15.88 -12.06
N ASP A 357 20.85 16.03 -12.43
CA ASP A 357 19.77 16.39 -11.51
C ASP A 357 19.23 15.14 -10.78
N TYR A 358 19.87 14.81 -9.66
CA TYR A 358 19.45 13.76 -8.72
C TYR A 358 19.92 14.10 -7.30
N ASP A 359 19.24 13.54 -6.29
CA ASP A 359 19.67 13.61 -4.90
C ASP A 359 19.08 12.44 -4.11
N TYR A 360 19.69 12.10 -2.98
CA TYR A 360 19.15 11.20 -1.97
C TYR A 360 19.90 11.36 -0.64
N THR A 361 19.22 11.08 0.46
CA THR A 361 19.82 11.07 1.81
C THR A 361 19.69 9.69 2.44
N PHE A 362 20.52 9.36 3.44
CA PHE A 362 20.47 8.07 4.12
C PHE A 362 20.83 8.17 5.60
N ASP A 363 20.28 7.23 6.39
CA ASP A 363 20.49 7.22 7.84
C ASP A 363 21.95 6.87 8.16
N GLY A 364 22.68 7.83 8.76
CA GLY A 364 24.12 7.70 9.06
C GLY A 364 24.96 8.92 8.69
N MET A 365 24.46 9.81 7.83
CA MET A 365 25.03 11.13 7.63
C MET A 365 24.38 12.15 8.57
N SER A 366 24.99 12.39 9.73
CA SER A 366 24.96 13.76 10.27
C SER A 366 25.63 14.64 9.23
N GLN A 367 24.93 15.64 8.69
CA GLN A 367 25.45 16.70 7.83
C GLN A 367 26.89 17.07 8.22
N GLU A 368 27.88 16.51 7.54
CA GLU A 368 29.31 16.85 7.61
C GLU A 368 30.07 15.85 6.71
N SER A 369 29.90 15.95 5.38
CA SER A 369 30.95 15.52 4.45
C SER A 369 30.86 16.23 3.09
N GLU A 370 31.71 17.25 2.98
CA GLU A 370 32.66 17.50 1.87
C GLU A 370 32.18 17.87 0.46
N THR A 371 30.89 18.05 0.19
CA THR A 371 30.44 18.72 -1.06
C THR A 371 30.04 20.18 -0.87
N GLU A 372 29.66 20.61 0.33
CA GLU A 372 29.33 22.02 0.60
C GLU A 372 30.55 22.97 0.69
N GLU A 373 31.78 22.46 0.83
CA GLU A 373 32.97 23.34 0.87
C GLU A 373 33.33 23.89 -0.51
N GLU A 374 33.08 23.17 -1.61
CA GLU A 374 33.32 23.70 -2.97
C GLU A 374 32.23 24.67 -3.45
N TYR A 375 30.99 24.53 -2.97
CA TYR A 375 29.91 25.48 -3.29
C TYR A 375 29.96 26.77 -2.44
N LYS A 376 30.51 26.72 -1.21
CA LYS A 376 30.70 27.94 -0.41
C LYS A 376 31.94 28.74 -0.80
N GLU A 377 33.02 28.11 -1.29
CA GLU A 377 34.16 28.86 -1.84
C GLU A 377 33.81 29.55 -3.17
N SER A 378 32.94 28.94 -4.00
CA SER A 378 32.53 29.56 -5.27
C SER A 378 31.50 30.68 -5.11
N GLU A 379 30.61 30.60 -4.11
CA GLU A 379 29.72 31.72 -3.77
C GLU A 379 30.49 32.87 -3.11
N GLU A 380 31.46 32.61 -2.20
CA GLU A 380 32.27 33.70 -1.59
C GLU A 380 33.16 34.44 -2.61
N GLU A 381 33.68 33.77 -3.66
CA GLU A 381 34.40 34.45 -4.75
C GLU A 381 33.47 35.28 -5.67
N GLU A 382 32.21 34.86 -5.87
CA GLU A 382 31.24 35.62 -6.69
C GLU A 382 30.68 36.84 -5.93
N TYR A 383 30.67 36.83 -4.59
CA TYR A 383 30.31 38.01 -3.79
C TYR A 383 31.46 39.02 -3.63
N GLU A 384 32.74 38.59 -3.64
CA GLU A 384 33.88 39.52 -3.62
C GLU A 384 34.08 40.24 -4.97
N GLU A 385 33.85 39.59 -6.12
CA GLU A 385 33.93 40.28 -7.44
C GLU A 385 32.80 41.31 -7.65
N VAL A 386 31.64 41.11 -7.03
CA VAL A 386 30.52 42.07 -7.12
C VAL A 386 30.71 43.25 -6.16
N GLU A 387 31.36 43.09 -5.00
CA GLU A 387 31.68 44.24 -4.13
C GLU A 387 32.80 45.13 -4.71
N GLU A 388 33.79 44.57 -5.44
CA GLU A 388 34.81 45.40 -6.12
C GLU A 388 34.24 46.20 -7.31
N GLU A 389 33.25 45.69 -8.05
CA GLU A 389 32.60 46.46 -9.14
C GLU A 389 31.66 47.57 -8.64
N PHE A 390 31.17 47.49 -7.40
CA PHE A 390 30.37 48.55 -6.78
C PHE A 390 31.23 49.66 -6.13
N GLU A 391 32.46 49.37 -5.65
CA GLU A 391 33.38 50.41 -5.15
C GLU A 391 34.06 51.22 -6.28
N GLU A 392 34.33 50.65 -7.46
CA GLU A 392 34.83 51.43 -8.61
C GLU A 392 33.73 52.28 -9.30
N GLY A 393 32.45 51.95 -9.08
CA GLY A 393 31.31 52.70 -9.61
C GLY A 393 31.00 54.00 -8.85
N GLU A 394 31.21 54.03 -7.54
CA GLU A 394 30.92 55.22 -6.71
C GLU A 394 32.04 56.28 -6.75
N GLU A 395 33.29 55.94 -7.11
CA GLU A 395 34.35 56.95 -7.28
C GLU A 395 34.26 57.75 -8.60
N THR A 396 33.34 57.39 -9.52
CA THR A 396 33.20 58.10 -10.82
C THR A 396 32.02 59.08 -10.91
N GLU A 397 31.13 59.13 -9.90
CA GLU A 397 30.05 60.12 -9.83
C GLU A 397 30.38 61.36 -8.97
N GLU A 398 31.44 61.35 -8.15
CA GLU A 398 31.85 62.53 -7.36
C GLU A 398 32.73 63.56 -8.12
N GLU A 399 33.17 63.30 -9.36
CA GLU A 399 33.96 64.26 -10.16
C GLU A 399 33.13 65.12 -11.15
N TYR A 400 31.80 65.05 -11.14
CA TYR A 400 30.94 65.85 -12.05
C TYR A 400 30.02 66.89 -11.37
N GLU A 401 30.20 67.19 -10.07
CA GLU A 401 29.44 68.25 -9.39
C GLU A 401 30.28 69.46 -8.89
N GLU A 402 31.58 69.59 -9.26
CA GLU A 402 32.42 70.74 -8.87
C GLU A 402 32.76 71.77 -9.98
N GLU A 403 32.04 71.79 -11.11
CA GLU A 403 32.25 72.82 -12.15
C GLU A 403 30.98 73.57 -12.62
N GLU A 404 30.03 73.93 -11.74
CA GLU A 404 29.02 74.96 -12.09
C GLU A 404 28.62 75.89 -10.92
N GLU A 405 29.58 76.47 -10.18
CA GLU A 405 29.32 77.73 -9.44
C GLU A 405 30.54 78.66 -9.42
N SER A 406 31.00 79.11 -10.60
CA SER A 406 31.67 80.41 -10.70
C SER A 406 31.55 80.99 -12.11
N ASP A 407 30.45 81.72 -12.39
CA ASP A 407 30.50 82.96 -13.17
C ASP A 407 29.10 83.59 -13.36
N TYR A 408 29.00 84.86 -12.93
CA TYR A 408 27.96 85.91 -13.15
C TYR A 408 26.79 86.07 -12.18
#